data_AF-A0A9D2QXZ6-F1
#
_entry.id   AF-A0A9D2QXZ6-F1
#
_cell.length_a   1.000
_cell.length_b   1.000
_cell.length_c   1.000
_cell.angle_alpha   90.00
_cell.angle_beta   90.00
_cell.angle_gamma   90.00
#
_symmetry.space_group_name_H-M   'P 1'
#
loop_
_entity.id
_entity.type
_entity.pdbx_description
1 polymer ?
#
loop_
_entity_poly.entity_id
_entity_poly.type
_entity_poly.pdbx_seq_one_letter_code
_entity_poly.pdbx_strand_id
1 'polypeptide(L)'
;MNPTKEQASRPAPEPIQSLFVPLPADVRRLVSAGRLQEARERILFYLKRPDRADLTLPGEQQLKRSRLELELARLSQLPSEYPYSFSEALSLIRSRIPDFSEEEFLALEREGKADYIFMEGQKRYFCRFLDTLLAVDPSLAGRADPQLIRDMEDRGRFRDRTIRLLKEEGSLRYRIHLKAGLRVKDAFFEPGKEYLVHLPVPKECDPVSGVRILNTGHRPVFLCPADAPARTVAFREIPKKNDTFWVEYEYDSTVRYVQPDPDRVSDRLPDFDTGQQP
;
A
#
# COMPACT_ATOMS: atom_id res chain seq x y z
N MET A 1 19.72 28.34 42.37
CA MET A 1 18.60 28.61 41.43
C MET A 1 18.84 27.77 40.20
N ASN A 2 18.24 26.58 40.13
CA ASN A 2 18.34 25.70 38.97
C ASN A 2 17.19 26.03 38.02
N PRO A 3 17.44 26.25 36.72
CA PRO A 3 16.37 26.39 35.76
C PRO A 3 15.71 25.04 35.52
N THR A 4 14.38 25.07 35.57
CA THR A 4 13.44 23.97 35.44
C THR A 4 13.63 23.25 34.11
N LYS A 5 13.83 21.93 34.16
CA LYS A 5 13.73 21.05 32.99
C LYS A 5 12.30 21.15 32.45
N GLU A 6 12.17 21.85 31.33
CA GLU A 6 10.98 21.82 30.48
C GLU A 6 10.74 20.36 30.08
N GLN A 7 9.61 19.80 30.53
CA GLN A 7 9.16 18.48 30.15
C GLN A 7 8.85 18.51 28.65
N ALA A 8 9.79 18.01 27.84
CA ALA A 8 9.52 17.68 26.45
C ALA A 8 8.28 16.77 26.40
N SER A 9 7.21 17.25 25.77
CA SER A 9 6.01 16.46 25.56
C SER A 9 6.41 15.19 24.81
N ARG A 10 6.16 14.01 25.40
CA ARG A 10 6.34 12.74 24.70
C ARG A 10 5.60 12.80 23.36
N PRO A 11 6.23 12.46 22.23
CA PRO A 11 5.52 12.40 20.96
C PRO A 11 4.34 11.44 21.11
N ALA A 12 3.20 11.79 20.52
CA ALA A 12 2.05 10.90 20.46
C ALA A 12 2.51 9.54 19.91
N PRO A 13 2.09 8.41 20.50
CA PRO A 13 2.57 7.10 20.05
C PRO A 13 2.26 6.92 18.57
N GLU A 14 3.28 6.55 17.79
CA GLU A 14 3.18 6.43 16.34
C GLU A 14 2.16 5.34 15.96
N PRO A 15 1.37 5.52 14.86
CA PRO A 15 0.40 4.53 14.39
C PRO A 15 1.00 3.12 14.22
N ILE A 16 2.28 3.01 13.89
CA ILE A 16 3.00 1.74 13.74
C ILE A 16 3.08 0.97 15.06
N GLN A 17 3.29 1.64 16.20
CA GLN A 17 3.35 0.98 17.50
C GLN A 17 2.02 0.32 17.87
N SER A 18 0.90 0.87 17.38
CA SER A 18 -0.42 0.30 17.64
C SER A 18 -0.65 -1.04 16.92
N LEU A 19 0.10 -1.35 15.85
CA LEU A 19 -0.03 -2.63 15.14
C LEU A 19 0.44 -3.83 15.98
N PHE A 20 1.34 -3.61 16.95
CA PHE A 20 1.78 -4.64 17.90
C PHE A 20 0.72 -4.95 18.97
N VAL A 21 -0.30 -4.11 19.09
CA VAL A 21 -1.41 -4.35 20.01
C VAL A 21 -2.41 -5.30 19.37
N PRO A 22 -2.74 -6.44 19.99
CA PRO A 22 -3.72 -7.36 19.45
C PRO A 22 -5.12 -6.74 19.50
N LEU A 23 -5.96 -7.11 18.52
CA LEU A 23 -7.38 -6.80 18.58
C LEU A 23 -8.06 -7.47 19.78
N PRO A 24 -9.13 -6.87 20.33
CA PRO A 24 -10.03 -7.56 21.25
C PRO A 24 -10.43 -8.94 20.72
N ALA A 25 -10.46 -9.94 21.61
CA ALA A 25 -10.58 -11.35 21.22
C ALA A 25 -11.88 -11.66 20.48
N ASP A 26 -12.96 -10.94 20.76
CA ASP A 26 -14.24 -11.01 20.05
C ASP A 26 -14.16 -10.40 18.65
N VAL A 27 -13.56 -9.21 18.49
CA VAL A 27 -13.32 -8.58 17.18
C VAL A 27 -12.45 -9.49 16.32
N ARG A 28 -11.35 -10.02 16.87
CA ARG A 28 -10.47 -10.95 16.17
C ARG A 28 -11.23 -12.17 15.66
N ARG A 29 -12.09 -12.78 16.49
CA ARG A 29 -12.93 -13.92 16.08
C ARG A 29 -13.89 -13.57 14.94
N LEU A 30 -14.55 -12.41 15.02
CA LEU A 30 -15.46 -11.96 13.96
C LEU A 30 -14.73 -11.75 12.64
N VAL A 31 -13.55 -11.11 12.68
CA VAL A 31 -12.68 -10.92 11.51
C VAL A 31 -12.24 -12.25 10.93
N SER A 32 -11.73 -13.17 11.75
CA SER A 32 -11.30 -14.50 11.30
C SER A 32 -12.45 -15.32 10.72
N ALA A 33 -13.67 -15.12 11.19
CA ALA A 33 -14.88 -15.77 10.67
C ALA A 33 -15.45 -15.06 9.42
N GLY A 34 -14.84 -13.98 8.94
CA GLY A 34 -15.33 -13.21 7.79
C GLY A 34 -16.58 -12.37 8.07
N ARG A 35 -16.98 -12.20 9.34
CA ARG A 35 -18.17 -11.43 9.76
C ARG A 35 -17.82 -9.95 9.92
N LEU A 36 -17.48 -9.33 8.80
CA LEU A 36 -16.87 -8.00 8.76
C LEU A 36 -17.84 -6.92 9.24
N GLN A 37 -19.13 -7.04 8.94
CA GLN A 37 -20.12 -6.05 9.36
C GLN A 37 -20.25 -6.02 10.89
N GLU A 38 -20.36 -7.19 11.52
CA GLU A 38 -20.41 -7.28 12.98
C GLU A 38 -19.09 -6.88 13.63
N ALA A 39 -17.95 -7.22 13.01
CA ALA A 39 -16.65 -6.75 13.47
C ALA A 39 -16.59 -5.21 13.49
N ARG A 40 -17.07 -4.55 12.44
CA ARG A 40 -17.13 -3.08 12.36
C ARG A 40 -18.02 -2.48 13.44
N GLU A 41 -19.21 -3.04 13.65
CA GLU A 41 -20.13 -2.60 14.70
C GLU A 41 -19.51 -2.76 16.10
N ARG A 42 -18.81 -3.87 16.34
CA ARG A 42 -18.09 -4.13 17.60
C ARG A 42 -16.95 -3.14 17.81
N ILE A 43 -16.16 -2.86 16.78
CA ILE A 43 -15.09 -1.86 16.82
C ILE A 43 -15.67 -0.47 17.14
N LEU A 44 -16.73 -0.06 16.45
CA LEU A 44 -17.40 1.23 16.69
C LEU A 44 -17.98 1.32 18.10
N PHE A 45 -18.49 0.21 18.65
CA PHE A 45 -18.92 0.14 20.04
C PHE A 45 -17.77 0.42 21.01
N TYR A 46 -16.60 -0.21 20.82
CA TYR A 46 -15.41 0.04 21.65
C TYR A 46 -14.92 1.48 21.54
N LEU A 47 -14.91 2.06 20.34
CA LEU A 47 -14.47 3.45 20.12
C LEU A 47 -15.38 4.49 20.79
N LYS A 48 -16.65 4.15 21.04
CA LYS A 48 -17.63 5.00 21.76
C LYS A 48 -17.59 4.84 23.28
N ARG A 49 -17.02 3.74 23.79
CA ARG A 49 -16.95 3.41 25.23
C ARG A 49 -15.52 3.01 25.62
N PRO A 50 -14.60 3.99 25.72
CA PRO A 50 -13.20 3.71 26.04
C PRO A 50 -13.03 3.11 27.44
N ASP A 51 -14.00 3.31 28.34
CA ASP A 51 -14.03 2.80 29.71
C ASP A 51 -14.21 1.26 29.83
N ARG A 52 -14.67 0.58 28.76
CA ARG A 52 -15.02 -0.85 28.78
C ARG A 52 -14.10 -1.78 27.98
N ALA A 53 -13.18 -1.23 27.19
CA ALA A 53 -12.04 -2.04 26.78
C ALA A 53 -11.14 -2.15 28.02
N ASP A 54 -10.57 -3.31 28.34
CA ASP A 54 -9.61 -3.47 29.46
C ASP A 54 -8.39 -2.55 29.25
N LEU A 55 -8.53 -1.29 29.64
CA LEU A 55 -7.69 -0.16 29.27
C LEU A 55 -6.89 0.28 30.50
N THR A 56 -5.91 -0.53 30.90
CA THR A 56 -4.90 -0.13 31.88
C THR A 56 -3.95 0.90 31.29
N LEU A 57 -3.73 2.00 32.03
CA LEU A 57 -2.80 3.11 31.75
C LEU A 57 -3.10 3.97 30.49
N PRO A 58 -3.10 5.32 30.59
CA PRO A 58 -3.45 6.24 29.49
C PRO A 58 -2.71 6.01 28.15
N GLY A 59 -1.46 5.55 28.18
CA GLY A 59 -0.68 5.28 26.97
C GLY A 59 -1.14 4.04 26.20
N GLU A 60 -1.52 2.97 26.88
CA GLU A 60 -2.05 1.77 26.22
C GLU A 60 -3.46 2.01 25.66
N GLN A 61 -4.23 2.89 26.29
CA GLN A 61 -5.56 3.28 25.81
C GLN A 61 -5.48 3.88 24.41
N GLN A 62 -4.55 4.81 24.21
CA GLN A 62 -4.35 5.44 22.92
C GLN A 62 -3.90 4.44 21.86
N LEU A 63 -2.96 3.55 22.19
CA LEU A 63 -2.50 2.51 21.26
C LEU A 63 -3.63 1.54 20.87
N LYS A 64 -4.43 1.07 21.83
CA LYS A 64 -5.59 0.21 21.57
C LYS A 64 -6.65 0.92 20.71
N ARG A 65 -6.90 2.20 20.96
CA ARG A 65 -7.79 3.03 20.14
C ARG A 65 -7.27 3.15 18.70
N SER A 66 -6.00 3.51 18.52
CA SER A 66 -5.37 3.58 17.20
C SER A 66 -5.44 2.25 16.46
N ARG A 67 -5.21 1.12 17.16
CA ARG A 67 -5.32 -0.22 16.57
C ARG A 67 -6.72 -0.50 16.02
N LEU A 68 -7.76 -0.10 16.75
CA LEU A 68 -9.17 -0.25 16.35
C LEU A 68 -9.53 0.65 15.16
N GLU A 69 -9.04 1.90 15.14
CA GLU A 69 -9.24 2.82 14.02
C GLU A 69 -8.56 2.31 12.74
N LEU A 70 -7.34 1.78 12.85
CA LEU A 70 -6.64 1.11 11.74
C LEU A 70 -7.39 -0.12 11.25
N GLU A 71 -7.94 -0.93 12.16
CA GLU A 71 -8.73 -2.09 11.77
C GLU A 71 -9.98 -1.68 10.99
N LEU A 72 -10.67 -0.63 11.44
CA LEU A 72 -11.85 -0.11 10.76
C LEU A 72 -11.50 0.37 9.35
N ALA A 73 -10.36 1.05 9.18
CA ALA A 73 -9.85 1.45 7.86
C ALA A 73 -9.58 0.23 6.97
N ARG A 74 -8.89 -0.80 7.49
CA ARG A 74 -8.63 -2.07 6.77
C ARG A 74 -9.93 -2.73 6.32
N LEU A 75 -10.88 -2.93 7.25
CA LEU A 75 -12.17 -3.57 6.95
C LEU A 75 -13.00 -2.80 5.92
N SER A 76 -12.80 -1.48 5.79
CA SER A 76 -13.49 -0.67 4.79
C SER A 76 -12.97 -0.88 3.36
N GLN A 77 -11.72 -1.32 3.20
CA GLN A 77 -11.08 -1.54 1.90
C GLN A 77 -11.33 -2.95 1.35
N LEU A 78 -11.48 -3.95 2.23
CA LEU A 78 -11.64 -5.36 1.85
C LEU A 78 -12.71 -5.63 0.77
N PRO A 79 -13.91 -5.02 0.79
CA PRO A 79 -14.90 -5.24 -0.27
C PRO A 79 -14.43 -4.81 -1.68
N SER A 80 -13.58 -3.79 -1.77
CA SER A 80 -13.01 -3.35 -3.05
C SER A 80 -11.79 -4.17 -3.46
N GLU A 81 -11.04 -4.70 -2.50
CA GLU A 81 -9.91 -5.59 -2.76
C GLU A 81 -10.34 -7.02 -3.09
N TYR A 82 -11.47 -7.48 -2.55
CA TYR A 82 -12.05 -8.79 -2.80
C TYR A 82 -13.48 -8.67 -3.33
N PRO A 83 -13.69 -8.15 -4.55
CA PRO A 83 -15.02 -7.85 -5.06
C PRO A 83 -15.76 -9.09 -5.55
N TYR A 84 -15.04 -10.08 -6.09
CA TYR A 84 -15.63 -11.14 -6.89
C TYR A 84 -16.09 -12.32 -6.04
N SER A 85 -17.33 -12.76 -6.23
CA SER A 85 -17.78 -14.10 -5.86
C SER A 85 -17.13 -15.18 -6.73
N PHE A 86 -17.33 -16.46 -6.39
CA PHE A 86 -16.83 -17.58 -7.18
C PHE A 86 -17.29 -17.53 -8.65
N SER A 87 -18.59 -17.31 -8.89
CA SER A 87 -19.14 -17.26 -10.24
C SER A 87 -18.63 -16.07 -11.04
N GLU A 88 -18.43 -14.92 -10.38
CA GLU A 88 -17.87 -13.72 -11.02
C GLU A 88 -16.39 -13.91 -11.35
N ALA A 89 -15.60 -14.48 -10.45
CA ALA A 89 -14.19 -14.79 -10.68
C ALA A 89 -14.02 -15.79 -11.83
N LEU A 90 -14.81 -16.88 -11.84
CA LEU A 90 -14.80 -17.85 -12.92
C LEU A 90 -15.22 -17.22 -14.27
N SER A 91 -16.25 -16.38 -14.26
CA SER A 91 -16.68 -15.64 -15.46
C SER A 91 -15.62 -14.67 -15.95
N LEU A 92 -14.89 -14.03 -15.03
CA LEU A 92 -13.78 -13.13 -15.36
C LEU A 92 -12.65 -13.89 -16.06
N ILE A 93 -12.24 -15.06 -15.56
CA ILE A 93 -11.26 -15.88 -16.29
C ILE A 93 -11.80 -16.30 -17.65
N ARG A 94 -13.04 -16.80 -17.71
CA ARG A 94 -13.66 -17.24 -18.97
C ARG A 94 -13.80 -16.14 -20.01
N SER A 95 -13.91 -14.88 -19.59
CA SER A 95 -13.87 -13.74 -20.50
C SER A 95 -12.54 -13.60 -21.25
N ARG A 96 -11.45 -14.16 -20.69
CA ARG A 96 -10.10 -14.13 -21.26
C ARG A 96 -9.65 -15.48 -21.81
N ILE A 97 -10.08 -16.58 -21.19
CA ILE A 97 -9.78 -17.96 -21.54
C ILE A 97 -11.12 -18.71 -21.66
N PRO A 98 -11.79 -18.69 -22.83
CA PRO A 98 -13.17 -19.18 -22.97
C PRO A 98 -13.38 -20.65 -22.61
N ASP A 99 -12.34 -21.49 -22.76
CA ASP A 99 -12.38 -22.92 -22.47
C ASP A 99 -12.02 -23.25 -21.00
N PHE A 100 -11.80 -22.25 -20.15
CA PHE A 100 -11.41 -22.45 -18.76
C PHE A 100 -12.51 -23.14 -17.94
N SER A 101 -12.16 -24.25 -17.31
CA SER A 101 -13.09 -25.09 -16.55
C SER A 101 -13.22 -24.66 -15.08
N GLU A 102 -14.27 -25.13 -14.41
CA GLU A 102 -14.45 -24.88 -12.98
C GLU A 102 -13.44 -25.69 -12.15
N GLU A 103 -13.11 -26.89 -12.62
CA GLU A 103 -12.15 -27.80 -12.01
C GLU A 103 -10.74 -27.19 -11.97
N GLU A 104 -10.35 -26.49 -13.04
CA GLU A 104 -9.11 -25.71 -13.09
C GLU A 104 -9.13 -24.57 -12.08
N PHE A 105 -10.25 -23.85 -11.95
CA PHE A 105 -10.37 -22.79 -10.95
C PHE A 105 -10.18 -23.33 -9.52
N LEU A 106 -10.85 -24.44 -9.21
CA LEU A 106 -10.72 -25.11 -7.91
C LEU A 106 -9.30 -25.66 -7.68
N ALA A 107 -8.58 -26.04 -8.72
CA ALA A 107 -7.17 -26.42 -8.61
C ALA A 107 -6.29 -25.21 -8.27
N LEU A 108 -6.48 -24.07 -8.95
CA LEU A 108 -5.78 -22.82 -8.61
C LEU A 108 -6.05 -22.38 -7.17
N GLU A 109 -7.29 -22.54 -6.69
CA GLU A 109 -7.63 -22.26 -5.30
C GLU A 109 -6.88 -23.19 -4.33
N ARG A 110 -6.88 -24.51 -4.59
CA ARG A 110 -6.16 -25.50 -3.78
C ARG A 110 -4.65 -25.28 -3.73
N GLU A 111 -4.07 -24.78 -4.82
CA GLU A 111 -2.65 -24.44 -4.91
C GLU A 111 -2.31 -23.06 -4.33
N GLY A 112 -3.31 -22.30 -3.85
CA GLY A 112 -3.11 -20.95 -3.31
C GLY A 112 -2.81 -19.90 -4.38
N LYS A 113 -3.04 -20.20 -5.66
CA LYS A 113 -2.85 -19.28 -6.79
C LYS A 113 -4.03 -18.32 -6.99
N ALA A 114 -5.20 -18.66 -6.47
CA ALA A 114 -6.38 -17.80 -6.43
C ALA A 114 -6.71 -17.44 -4.97
N ASP A 115 -6.17 -16.31 -4.50
CA ASP A 115 -6.38 -15.83 -3.13
C ASP A 115 -7.83 -15.39 -2.88
N TYR A 116 -8.34 -15.73 -1.70
CA TYR A 116 -9.70 -15.42 -1.29
C TYR A 116 -9.81 -15.19 0.22
N ILE A 117 -10.83 -14.43 0.60
CA ILE A 117 -11.27 -14.29 1.99
C ILE A 117 -12.72 -14.72 2.13
N PHE A 118 -13.13 -15.04 3.34
CA PHE A 118 -14.55 -15.13 3.67
C PHE A 118 -15.09 -13.75 4.03
N MET A 119 -16.22 -13.39 3.42
CA MET A 119 -16.98 -12.18 3.71
C MET A 119 -18.45 -12.55 3.84
N GLU A 120 -18.98 -12.41 5.06
CA GLU A 120 -20.35 -12.80 5.42
C GLU A 120 -20.73 -14.22 4.96
N GLY A 121 -19.80 -15.17 5.15
CA GLY A 121 -19.98 -16.58 4.79
C GLY A 121 -19.75 -16.92 3.32
N GLN A 122 -19.42 -15.94 2.47
CA GLN A 122 -19.13 -16.16 1.05
C GLN A 122 -17.64 -16.01 0.76
N LYS A 123 -17.09 -16.87 -0.11
CA LYS A 123 -15.75 -16.66 -0.66
C LYS A 123 -15.75 -15.43 -1.57
N ARG A 124 -14.76 -14.58 -1.38
CA ARG A 124 -14.51 -13.40 -2.21
C ARG A 124 -13.06 -13.40 -2.67
N TYR A 125 -12.82 -13.18 -3.96
CA TYR A 125 -11.51 -13.33 -4.61
C TYR A 125 -10.83 -11.98 -4.84
N PHE A 126 -9.50 -11.96 -4.67
CA PHE A 126 -8.69 -10.75 -4.78
C PHE A 126 -8.80 -10.10 -6.16
N CYS A 127 -8.94 -8.79 -6.26
CA CYS A 127 -9.34 -8.09 -7.48
C CYS A 127 -8.34 -8.23 -8.66
N ARG A 128 -7.06 -8.53 -8.39
CA ARG A 128 -6.00 -8.67 -9.40
C ARG A 128 -5.56 -10.12 -9.63
N PHE A 129 -6.29 -11.10 -9.10
CA PHE A 129 -5.88 -12.52 -9.19
C PHE A 129 -5.61 -12.97 -10.64
N LEU A 130 -6.47 -12.59 -11.60
CA LEU A 130 -6.31 -12.95 -13.01
C LEU A 130 -5.07 -12.32 -13.65
N ASP A 131 -4.82 -11.02 -13.41
CA ASP A 131 -3.63 -10.34 -13.93
C ASP A 131 -2.35 -11.03 -13.43
N THR A 132 -2.33 -11.41 -12.15
CA THR A 132 -1.21 -12.15 -11.56
C THR A 132 -1.05 -13.51 -12.21
N LEU A 133 -2.12 -14.29 -12.36
CA LEU A 133 -2.10 -15.62 -12.98
C LEU A 133 -1.52 -15.57 -14.40
N LEU A 134 -2.01 -14.65 -15.24
CA LEU A 134 -1.53 -14.49 -16.61
C LEU A 134 -0.08 -14.00 -16.68
N ALA A 135 0.42 -13.31 -15.64
CA ALA A 135 1.79 -12.82 -15.62
C ALA A 135 2.82 -13.87 -15.18
N VAL A 136 2.40 -14.91 -14.44
CA VAL A 136 3.29 -15.90 -13.83
C VAL A 136 3.12 -17.31 -14.39
N ASP A 137 1.98 -17.62 -15.02
CA ASP A 137 1.68 -18.93 -15.60
C ASP A 137 1.61 -18.85 -17.14
N PRO A 138 2.69 -19.26 -17.85
CA PRO A 138 2.72 -19.23 -19.31
C PRO A 138 1.66 -20.11 -19.98
N SER A 139 1.19 -21.17 -19.32
CA SER A 139 0.16 -22.06 -19.86
C SER A 139 -1.19 -21.34 -19.93
N LEU A 140 -1.55 -20.64 -18.85
CA LEU A 140 -2.75 -19.80 -18.82
C LEU A 140 -2.63 -18.60 -19.75
N ALA A 141 -1.45 -17.95 -19.77
CA ALA A 141 -1.18 -16.83 -20.66
C ALA A 141 -1.35 -17.22 -22.13
N GLY A 142 -0.84 -18.38 -22.55
CA GLY A 142 -0.92 -18.87 -23.93
C GLY A 142 -2.33 -19.20 -24.41
N ARG A 143 -3.29 -19.40 -23.49
CA ARG A 143 -4.71 -19.63 -23.81
C ARG A 143 -5.54 -18.35 -23.81
N ALA A 144 -4.99 -17.23 -23.36
CA ALA A 144 -5.68 -15.96 -23.31
C ALA A 144 -5.76 -15.28 -24.69
N ASP A 145 -6.67 -14.31 -24.84
CA ASP A 145 -6.81 -13.52 -26.08
C ASP A 145 -5.45 -12.96 -26.57
N PRO A 146 -5.04 -13.24 -27.82
CA PRO A 146 -3.78 -12.76 -28.40
C PRO A 146 -3.58 -11.24 -28.38
N GLN A 147 -4.64 -10.42 -28.40
CA GLN A 147 -4.48 -8.96 -28.26
C GLN A 147 -3.96 -8.57 -26.88
N LEU A 148 -4.41 -9.27 -25.85
CA LEU A 148 -4.06 -9.05 -24.46
C LEU A 148 -2.68 -9.58 -24.12
N ILE A 149 -2.29 -10.69 -24.75
CA ILE A 149 -0.92 -11.20 -24.69
C ILE A 149 0.05 -10.12 -25.18
N ARG A 150 -0.23 -9.39 -26.26
CA ARG A 150 0.66 -8.34 -26.77
C ARG A 150 0.95 -7.23 -25.75
N ASP A 151 -0.08 -6.72 -25.07
CA ASP A 151 0.07 -5.68 -24.04
C ASP A 151 0.83 -6.19 -22.80
N MET A 152 0.64 -7.47 -22.44
CA MET A 152 1.37 -8.12 -21.35
C MET A 152 2.82 -8.44 -21.74
N GLU A 153 3.04 -8.85 -22.99
CA GLU A 153 4.35 -9.12 -23.56
C GLU A 153 5.22 -7.87 -23.61
N ASP A 154 4.68 -6.68 -23.91
CA ASP A 154 5.48 -5.45 -23.90
C ASP A 154 6.05 -5.16 -22.51
N ARG A 155 5.23 -5.33 -21.46
CA ARG A 155 5.67 -5.20 -20.07
C ARG A 155 6.63 -6.32 -19.67
N GLY A 156 6.34 -7.55 -20.07
CA GLY A 156 7.18 -8.72 -19.84
C GLY A 156 8.56 -8.58 -20.49
N ARG A 157 8.63 -8.16 -21.75
CA ARG A 157 9.86 -7.90 -22.50
C ARG A 157 10.73 -6.86 -21.81
N PHE A 158 10.14 -5.75 -21.36
CA PHE A 158 10.88 -4.73 -20.62
C PHE A 158 11.46 -5.29 -19.30
N ARG A 159 10.64 -6.01 -18.53
CA ARG A 159 11.06 -6.65 -17.28
C ARG A 159 12.19 -7.66 -17.52
N ASP A 160 12.01 -8.58 -18.45
CA ASP A 160 12.95 -9.68 -18.69
C ASP A 160 14.27 -9.15 -19.27
N ARG A 161 14.22 -8.14 -20.13
CA ARG A 161 15.41 -7.39 -20.57
C ARG A 161 16.10 -6.69 -19.41
N THR A 162 15.34 -6.04 -18.53
CA THR A 162 15.90 -5.36 -17.36
C THR A 162 16.57 -6.35 -16.42
N ILE A 163 15.95 -7.50 -16.13
CA ILE A 163 16.53 -8.57 -15.31
C ILE A 163 17.83 -9.08 -15.94
N ARG A 164 17.83 -9.33 -17.25
CA ARG A 164 19.02 -9.78 -17.98
C ARG A 164 20.17 -8.78 -17.84
N LEU A 165 19.92 -7.51 -18.19
CA LEU A 165 20.92 -6.45 -18.10
C LEU A 165 21.41 -6.24 -16.66
N LEU A 166 20.50 -6.31 -15.68
CA LEU A 166 20.84 -6.17 -14.26
C LEU A 166 21.79 -7.29 -13.79
N LYS A 167 21.58 -8.53 -14.28
CA LYS A 167 22.48 -9.66 -14.02
C LYS A 167 23.82 -9.56 -14.76
N GLU A 168 23.81 -9.08 -16.00
CA GLU A 168 25.02 -8.95 -16.84
C GLU A 168 25.92 -7.77 -16.37
N GLU A 169 25.32 -6.63 -16.03
CA GLU A 169 26.02 -5.39 -15.69
C GLU A 169 26.19 -5.19 -14.17
N GLY A 170 25.52 -6.00 -13.34
CA GLY A 170 25.56 -5.94 -11.88
C GLY A 170 24.80 -4.75 -11.25
N SER A 171 24.47 -3.72 -12.03
CA SER A 171 23.60 -2.61 -11.61
C SER A 171 23.02 -1.89 -12.82
N LEU A 172 21.86 -1.25 -12.65
CA LEU A 172 21.23 -0.40 -13.66
C LEU A 172 20.83 0.93 -13.03
N ARG A 173 21.06 2.02 -13.76
CA ARG A 173 20.65 3.37 -13.37
C ARG A 173 19.67 3.95 -14.36
N TYR A 174 18.54 4.46 -13.85
CA TYR A 174 17.54 5.16 -14.63
C TYR A 174 17.38 6.60 -14.13
N ARG A 175 17.42 7.56 -15.05
CA ARG A 175 16.98 8.93 -14.77
C ARG A 175 15.46 8.99 -14.96
N ILE A 176 14.74 9.26 -13.88
CA ILE A 176 13.29 9.36 -13.87
C ILE A 176 12.92 10.83 -13.76
N HIS A 177 12.10 11.31 -14.69
CA HIS A 177 11.51 12.65 -14.68
C HIS A 177 10.00 12.47 -14.71
N LEU A 178 9.32 13.04 -13.72
CA LEU A 178 7.88 12.89 -13.60
C LEU A 178 7.20 14.13 -13.03
N LYS A 179 5.92 14.26 -13.35
CA LYS A 179 5.02 15.31 -12.86
C LYS A 179 3.87 14.66 -12.13
N ALA A 180 3.82 14.83 -10.82
CA ALA A 180 2.77 14.31 -9.96
C ALA A 180 1.80 15.45 -9.59
N GLY A 181 0.51 15.17 -9.57
CA GLY A 181 -0.50 16.17 -9.22
C GLY A 181 -1.71 15.60 -8.51
N LEU A 182 -2.39 16.48 -7.80
CA LEU A 182 -3.62 16.23 -7.06
C LEU A 182 -4.66 17.27 -7.48
N ARG A 183 -5.82 16.77 -7.89
CA ARG A 183 -7.03 17.57 -8.10
C ARG A 183 -8.11 17.02 -7.19
N VAL A 184 -8.75 17.90 -6.41
CA VAL A 184 -9.89 17.51 -5.58
C VAL A 184 -11.03 17.12 -6.54
N LYS A 185 -11.74 16.02 -6.27
CA LYS A 185 -12.93 15.69 -7.09
C LYS A 185 -13.97 16.79 -6.92
N ASP A 186 -14.64 17.21 -7.99
CA ASP A 186 -15.53 18.38 -7.95
C ASP A 186 -16.64 18.26 -6.90
N ALA A 187 -17.16 17.06 -6.64
CA ALA A 187 -18.14 16.79 -5.59
C ALA A 187 -17.67 17.11 -4.15
N PHE A 188 -16.36 17.25 -3.92
CA PHE A 188 -15.76 17.58 -2.62
C PHE A 188 -15.03 18.93 -2.64
N PHE A 189 -15.12 19.69 -3.74
CA PHE A 189 -14.50 21.00 -3.84
C PHE A 189 -15.44 22.10 -3.32
N GLU A 190 -14.95 22.91 -2.39
CA GLU A 190 -15.66 24.02 -1.78
C GLU A 190 -14.92 25.34 -2.11
N PRO A 191 -15.43 26.15 -3.05
CA PRO A 191 -14.79 27.42 -3.41
C PRO A 191 -14.65 28.35 -2.21
N GLY A 192 -13.45 28.90 -2.00
CA GLY A 192 -13.19 29.83 -0.90
C GLY A 192 -12.90 29.17 0.45
N LYS A 193 -12.79 27.85 0.52
CA LYS A 193 -12.26 27.12 1.68
C LYS A 193 -10.74 27.03 1.61
N GLU A 194 -10.07 27.01 2.76
CA GLU A 194 -8.62 26.75 2.81
C GLU A 194 -8.33 25.27 2.55
N TYR A 195 -7.37 25.01 1.66
CA TYR A 195 -6.84 23.69 1.37
C TYR A 195 -5.36 23.66 1.74
N LEU A 196 -4.97 22.65 2.52
CA LEU A 196 -3.57 22.27 2.76
C LEU A 196 -3.30 20.97 2.01
N VAL A 197 -2.47 21.03 0.96
CA VAL A 197 -2.16 19.89 0.10
C VAL A 197 -0.70 19.52 0.27
N HIS A 198 -0.45 18.26 0.63
CA HIS A 198 0.89 17.68 0.67
C HIS A 198 1.07 16.74 -0.53
N LEU A 199 2.00 17.08 -1.42
CA LEU A 199 2.41 16.19 -2.51
C LEU A 199 3.72 15.47 -2.12
N PRO A 200 3.76 14.13 -2.18
CA PRO A 200 4.98 13.39 -1.90
C PRO A 200 6.04 13.70 -2.96
N VAL A 201 7.29 13.82 -2.51
CA VAL A 201 8.46 13.92 -3.37
C VAL A 201 9.52 12.91 -2.93
N PRO A 202 10.39 12.41 -3.82
CA PRO A 202 11.34 11.37 -3.47
C PRO A 202 12.30 11.85 -2.37
N LYS A 203 12.54 10.99 -1.39
CA LYS A 203 13.64 11.14 -0.43
C LYS A 203 14.94 10.67 -1.08
N GLU A 204 16.06 11.32 -0.77
CA GLU A 204 17.37 10.78 -1.15
C GLU A 204 17.76 9.67 -0.17
N CYS A 205 17.59 8.43 -0.62
CA CYS A 205 17.96 7.20 0.06
C CYS A 205 17.97 6.08 -0.98
N ASP A 206 18.82 5.07 -0.81
CA ASP A 206 18.89 3.97 -1.79
C ASP A 206 17.50 3.37 -2.06
N PRO A 207 17.12 3.14 -3.33
CA PRO A 207 17.91 3.27 -4.57
C PRO A 207 17.91 4.68 -5.22
N VAL A 208 17.34 5.69 -4.56
CA VAL A 208 17.08 7.04 -5.10
C VAL A 208 18.19 8.04 -4.75
N SER A 209 18.66 8.77 -5.75
CA SER A 209 19.68 9.84 -5.61
C SER A 209 19.46 10.99 -6.59
N GLY A 210 20.12 12.13 -6.35
CA GLY A 210 20.13 13.26 -7.29
C GLY A 210 18.74 13.86 -7.52
N VAL A 211 17.95 13.96 -6.45
CA VAL A 211 16.56 14.40 -6.49
C VAL A 211 16.53 15.92 -6.67
N ARG A 212 15.86 16.38 -7.73
CA ARG A 212 15.67 17.79 -8.03
C ARG A 212 14.19 18.09 -8.23
N ILE A 213 13.68 19.07 -7.49
CA ILE A 213 12.36 19.66 -7.76
C ILE A 213 12.56 20.69 -8.87
N LEU A 214 11.89 20.48 -10.00
CA LEU A 214 12.03 21.30 -11.20
C LEU A 214 11.04 22.45 -11.22
N ASN A 215 9.77 22.16 -10.94
CA ASN A 215 8.71 23.15 -11.01
C ASN A 215 7.50 22.76 -10.15
N THR A 216 6.65 23.74 -9.84
CA THR A 216 5.40 23.55 -9.09
C THR A 216 4.27 24.33 -9.72
N GLY A 217 3.06 23.77 -9.70
CA GLY A 217 1.88 24.43 -10.27
C GLY A 217 1.39 25.64 -9.50
N HIS A 218 1.72 25.67 -8.22
CA HIS A 218 1.34 26.70 -7.26
C HIS A 218 2.56 27.06 -6.44
N ARG A 219 2.49 28.14 -5.66
CA ARG A 219 3.63 28.53 -4.81
C ARG A 219 3.66 27.63 -3.57
N PRO A 220 4.73 26.85 -3.34
CA PRO A 220 4.81 26.02 -2.16
C PRO A 220 4.97 26.89 -0.91
N VAL A 221 4.29 26.52 0.17
CA VAL A 221 4.47 27.15 1.49
C VAL A 221 5.56 26.46 2.30
N PHE A 222 5.85 25.20 1.99
CA PHE A 222 6.89 24.42 2.66
C PHE A 222 7.41 23.29 1.77
N LEU A 223 8.71 23.02 1.85
CA LEU A 223 9.34 21.82 1.31
C LEU A 223 10.05 21.13 2.47
N CYS A 224 9.74 19.86 2.70
CA CYS A 224 10.41 19.07 3.71
C CYS A 224 11.93 19.00 3.46
N PRO A 225 12.76 19.00 4.53
CA PRO A 225 14.18 18.68 4.44
C PRO A 225 14.43 17.36 3.69
N ALA A 226 15.62 17.23 3.11
CA ALA A 226 15.97 16.07 2.27
C ALA A 226 15.94 14.73 3.03
N ASP A 227 16.20 14.76 4.34
CA ASP A 227 16.27 13.61 5.23
C ASP A 227 14.94 13.30 5.95
N ALA A 228 13.88 14.10 5.72
CA ALA A 228 12.59 13.92 6.35
C ALA A 228 12.06 12.48 6.16
N PRO A 229 11.46 11.84 7.20
CA PRO A 229 10.90 10.49 7.08
C PRO A 229 9.84 10.35 5.99
N ALA A 230 8.99 11.37 5.85
CA ALA A 230 8.04 11.53 4.74
C ALA A 230 8.28 12.89 4.07
N ARG A 231 8.97 12.89 2.93
CA ARG A 231 9.34 14.12 2.22
C ARG A 231 8.19 14.59 1.34
N THR A 232 7.69 15.81 1.59
CA THR A 232 6.58 16.39 0.83
C THR A 232 6.85 17.84 0.46
N VAL A 233 6.17 18.31 -0.58
CA VAL A 233 5.95 19.73 -0.86
C VAL A 233 4.53 20.08 -0.42
N ALA A 234 4.38 21.13 0.36
CA ALA A 234 3.09 21.60 0.85
C ALA A 234 2.65 22.88 0.14
N PHE A 235 1.37 22.94 -0.21
CA PHE A 235 0.67 24.10 -0.74
C PHE A 235 -0.46 24.47 0.22
N ARG A 236 -0.66 25.77 0.47
CA ARG A 236 -1.77 26.27 1.29
C ARG A 236 -2.42 27.46 0.60
N GLU A 237 -3.65 27.27 0.16
CA GLU A 237 -4.37 28.28 -0.62
C GLU A 237 -5.88 28.27 -0.31
N ILE A 238 -6.55 29.36 -0.72
CA ILE A 238 -8.01 29.53 -0.66
C ILE A 238 -8.55 29.62 -2.10
N PRO A 239 -8.58 28.48 -2.83
CA PRO A 239 -8.90 28.46 -4.25
C PRO A 239 -10.36 28.87 -4.52
N LYS A 240 -10.56 29.72 -5.53
CA LYS A 240 -11.90 30.05 -6.08
C LYS A 240 -12.32 29.11 -7.19
N LYS A 241 -11.35 28.50 -7.87
CA LYS A 241 -11.53 27.47 -8.89
C LYS A 241 -10.78 26.22 -8.46
N ASN A 242 -11.33 25.07 -8.79
CA ASN A 242 -10.68 23.80 -8.53
C ASN A 242 -9.53 23.63 -9.52
N ASP A 243 -8.34 24.13 -9.18
CA ASP A 243 -7.13 23.98 -9.99
C ASP A 243 -6.30 22.80 -9.48
N THR A 244 -5.53 22.17 -10.37
CA THR A 244 -4.71 21.02 -10.01
C THR A 244 -3.42 21.49 -9.33
N PHE A 245 -3.15 20.97 -8.13
CA PHE A 245 -1.85 21.11 -7.47
C PHE A 245 -0.88 20.11 -8.09
N TRP A 246 0.32 20.54 -8.46
CA TRP A 246 1.31 19.62 -9.01
C TRP A 246 2.73 20.01 -8.67
N VAL A 247 3.61 19.02 -8.67
CA VAL A 247 5.05 19.14 -8.54
C VAL A 247 5.72 18.31 -9.63
N GLU A 248 6.73 18.89 -10.25
CA GLU A 248 7.55 18.26 -11.28
C GLU A 248 8.95 18.08 -10.71
N TYR A 249 9.49 16.88 -10.82
CA TYR A 249 10.78 16.54 -10.26
C TYR A 249 11.45 15.42 -11.04
N GLU A 250 12.74 15.29 -10.82
CA GLU A 250 13.56 14.25 -11.41
C GLU A 250 14.55 13.68 -10.40
N TYR A 251 14.92 12.41 -10.60
CA TYR A 251 15.87 11.71 -9.75
C TYR A 251 16.50 10.54 -10.51
N ASP A 252 17.58 10.01 -9.96
CA ASP A 252 18.19 8.77 -10.41
C ASP A 252 17.78 7.62 -9.52
N SER A 253 17.35 6.51 -10.12
CA SER A 253 17.11 5.24 -9.43
C SER A 253 18.18 4.26 -9.85
N THR A 254 19.02 3.82 -8.91
CA THR A 254 20.07 2.82 -9.14
C THR A 254 19.66 1.50 -8.51
N VAL A 255 19.36 0.49 -9.31
CA VAL A 255 19.07 -0.86 -8.84
C VAL A 255 20.35 -1.68 -8.94
N ARG A 256 20.75 -2.33 -7.85
CA ARG A 256 21.91 -3.22 -7.81
C ARG A 256 21.46 -4.67 -7.80
N TYR A 257 22.16 -5.51 -8.55
CA TYR A 257 21.94 -6.94 -8.52
C TYR A 257 22.72 -7.55 -7.36
N VAL A 258 22.01 -8.22 -6.47
CA VAL A 258 22.61 -9.09 -5.45
C VAL A 258 22.10 -10.50 -5.70
N GLN A 259 23.00 -11.42 -6.02
CA GLN A 259 22.66 -12.84 -6.08
C GLN A 259 22.52 -13.36 -4.64
N PRO A 260 21.34 -13.86 -4.24
CA PRO A 260 21.19 -14.46 -2.92
C PRO A 260 22.12 -15.66 -2.77
N ASP A 261 22.83 -15.73 -1.65
CA ASP A 261 23.76 -16.80 -1.31
C ASP A 261 23.30 -17.46 0.01
N PRO A 262 22.74 -18.69 -0.05
CA PRO A 262 22.26 -19.40 1.13
C PRO A 262 23.32 -19.60 2.21
N ASP A 263 24.60 -19.70 1.85
CA ASP A 263 25.68 -19.92 2.82
C ASP A 263 26.04 -18.63 3.60
N ARG A 264 25.55 -17.48 3.12
CA ARG A 264 25.79 -16.16 3.71
C ARG A 264 24.59 -15.59 4.47
N VAL A 265 23.51 -16.35 4.60
CA VAL A 265 22.32 -15.95 5.38
C VAL A 265 22.25 -16.71 6.69
N SER A 266 21.70 -16.07 7.72
CA SER A 266 21.44 -16.72 9.00
C SER A 266 20.13 -17.52 8.93
N ASP A 267 20.10 -18.68 9.57
CA ASP A 267 18.86 -19.46 9.79
C ASP A 267 17.87 -18.75 10.74
N ARG A 268 18.26 -17.61 11.33
CA ARG A 268 17.44 -16.83 12.24
C ARG A 268 17.20 -15.44 11.67
N LEU A 269 15.92 -15.04 11.65
CA LEU A 269 15.56 -13.65 11.41
C LEU A 269 16.06 -12.78 12.57
N PRO A 270 16.65 -11.60 12.29
CA PRO A 270 17.05 -10.68 13.33
C PRO A 270 15.82 -10.13 14.08
N ASP A 271 16.00 -9.86 15.38
CA ASP A 271 15.01 -9.22 16.26
C ASP A 271 15.14 -7.69 16.29
N PHE A 272 16.04 -7.13 15.48
CA PHE A 272 16.29 -5.70 15.30
C PHE A 272 16.23 -5.32 13.81
N ASP A 273 16.06 -4.03 13.54
CA ASP A 273 16.08 -3.48 12.18
C ASP A 273 17.49 -3.55 11.59
N THR A 274 17.65 -4.27 10.47
CA THR A 274 18.94 -4.38 9.76
C THR A 274 19.33 -3.13 8.99
N GLY A 275 18.45 -2.12 8.94
CA GLY A 275 18.61 -0.92 8.12
C GLY A 275 18.50 -1.23 6.62
N GLN A 276 18.70 -0.19 5.80
CA GLN A 276 18.84 -0.37 4.36
C GLN A 276 20.16 -1.09 4.07
N GLN A 277 20.06 -2.28 3.48
CA GLN A 277 21.21 -2.97 2.91
C GLN A 277 21.57 -2.34 1.54
N PRO A 278 22.88 -2.21 1.22
CA PRO A 278 23.33 -1.62 -0.04
C PRO A 278 23.07 -2.49 -1.27
#